data_AF-A0A412RQW2-F1
#
_entry.id   AF-A0A412RQW2-F1
#
_cell.length_a   1.000
_cell.length_b   1.000
_cell.length_c   1.000
_cell.angle_alpha   90.00
_cell.angle_beta   90.00
_cell.angle_gamma   90.00
#
_symmetry.space_group_name_H-M   'P 1'
#
loop_
_entity.id
_entity.type
_entity.pdbx_description
1 polymer ?
#
loop_
_entity_poly.entity_id
_entity_poly.type
_entity_poly.pdbx_seq_one_letter_code
_entity_poly.pdbx_strand_id
1 'polypeptide(L)'
;MLINSNKENVKFISYTGKYPNLCCGDLTLEIDGEKVIFGSMYCSRMSERKGICPIFWHSGGYIRNYEAYTGEWQIDVDKIPEKYRKYASEIDEVFNANVPYGCCGGCE
;
A
#
# COMPACT_ATOMS: atom_id res chain seq x y z
N MET A 1 -22.74 -18.40 -23.17
CA MET A 1 -21.60 -18.90 -22.36
C MET A 1 -21.16 -17.76 -21.46
N LEU A 2 -21.48 -17.83 -20.16
CA LEU A 2 -20.93 -16.90 -19.18
C LEU A 2 -19.59 -17.49 -18.74
N ILE A 3 -18.50 -16.96 -19.28
CA ILE A 3 -17.17 -17.24 -18.75
C ILE A 3 -17.18 -16.51 -17.41
N ASN A 4 -17.35 -17.26 -16.33
CA ASN A 4 -17.15 -16.78 -14.98
C ASN A 4 -15.64 -16.58 -14.82
N SER A 5 -15.13 -15.53 -15.45
CA SER A 5 -13.79 -15.04 -15.21
C SER A 5 -13.82 -14.58 -13.76
N ASN A 6 -13.14 -15.29 -12.86
CA ASN A 6 -12.73 -14.70 -11.58
C ASN A 6 -11.88 -13.48 -11.94
N LYS A 7 -12.55 -12.34 -12.11
CA LYS A 7 -11.93 -11.09 -12.46
C LYS A 7 -11.40 -10.59 -11.13
N GLU A 8 -10.09 -10.71 -10.93
CA GLU A 8 -9.43 -10.04 -9.80
C GLU A 8 -9.89 -8.58 -9.80
N ASN A 9 -10.53 -8.17 -8.70
CA ASN A 9 -11.07 -6.83 -8.56
C ASN A 9 -9.94 -5.86 -8.25
N VAL A 10 -8.84 -6.34 -7.67
CA VAL A 10 -7.66 -5.55 -7.31
C VAL A 10 -6.44 -6.11 -8.03
N LYS A 11 -5.70 -5.23 -8.71
CA LYS A 11 -4.40 -5.57 -9.30
C LYS A 11 -3.32 -4.62 -8.83
N PHE A 12 -2.15 -5.19 -8.54
CA PHE A 12 -0.95 -4.41 -8.29
C PHE A 12 -0.46 -3.77 -9.58
N ILE A 13 -0.19 -2.46 -9.54
CA ILE A 13 0.42 -1.74 -10.66
C ILE A 13 1.85 -1.34 -10.33
N SER A 14 2.07 -0.69 -9.19
CA SER A 14 3.42 -0.26 -8.80
C SER A 14 3.49 0.18 -7.34
N TYR A 15 4.70 0.11 -6.77
CA TYR A 15 5.04 0.72 -5.50
C TYR A 15 6.34 1.52 -5.63
N THR A 16 6.35 2.76 -5.13
CA THR A 16 7.53 3.64 -5.26
C THR A 16 8.41 3.72 -4.02
N GLY A 17 7.97 3.14 -2.89
CA GLY A 17 8.72 3.14 -1.64
C GLY A 17 10.03 2.35 -1.76
N LYS A 18 11.10 2.84 -1.12
CA LYS A 18 12.45 2.25 -1.19
C LYS A 18 13.10 2.30 0.19
N TYR A 19 13.88 1.27 0.53
CA TYR A 19 14.72 1.27 1.72
C TYR A 19 15.64 2.51 1.71
N PRO A 20 15.85 3.20 2.85
CA PRO A 20 15.40 2.85 4.20
C PRO A 20 13.97 3.30 4.55
N ASN A 21 13.32 4.08 3.68
CA ASN A 21 11.98 4.63 3.91
C ASN A 21 10.94 3.89 3.05
N LEU A 22 10.86 2.57 3.22
CA LEU A 22 10.01 1.71 2.39
C LEU A 22 8.53 2.05 2.58
N CYS A 23 8.10 2.58 3.71
CA CYS A 23 6.68 2.85 4.02
C CYS A 23 6.10 4.14 3.48
N CYS A 24 6.92 5.05 2.96
CA CYS A 24 6.45 6.31 2.39
C CYS A 24 6.29 6.28 0.86
N GLY A 25 6.11 5.09 0.28
CA GLY A 25 5.87 4.91 -1.15
C GLY A 25 4.46 5.32 -1.57
N ASP A 26 4.30 5.58 -2.86
CA ASP A 26 3.00 5.62 -3.52
C ASP A 26 2.65 4.18 -3.95
N LEU A 27 1.57 3.64 -3.40
CA LEU A 27 0.96 2.38 -3.81
C LEU A 27 -0.08 2.67 -4.90
N THR A 28 0.16 2.14 -6.09
CA THR A 28 -0.78 2.25 -7.21
C THR A 28 -1.44 0.90 -7.45
N LEU A 29 -2.77 0.88 -7.38
CA LEU A 29 -3.60 -0.29 -7.64
C LEU A 29 -4.58 0.00 -8.79
N GLU A 30 -5.03 -1.02 -9.49
CA GLU A 30 -6.23 -0.99 -10.32
C GLU A 30 -7.33 -1.71 -9.56
N ILE A 31 -8.39 -0.99 -9.16
CA ILE A 31 -9.52 -1.52 -8.40
C ILE A 31 -10.79 -1.36 -9.24
N ASP A 32 -11.49 -2.45 -9.56
CA ASP A 32 -12.63 -2.46 -10.50
C ASP A 32 -12.33 -1.83 -11.88
N GLY A 33 -11.05 -1.84 -12.29
CA GLY A 33 -10.60 -1.17 -13.51
C GLY A 33 -10.33 0.35 -13.36
N GLU A 34 -10.51 0.93 -12.16
CA GLU A 34 -10.10 2.30 -11.83
C GLU A 34 -8.67 2.29 -11.27
N LYS A 35 -7.78 3.13 -11.82
CA LYS A 35 -6.43 3.31 -11.28
C LYS A 35 -6.46 4.25 -10.08
N VAL A 36 -6.00 3.77 -8.93
CA VAL A 36 -6.01 4.49 -7.65
C VAL A 36 -4.60 4.56 -7.10
N ILE A 37 -4.24 5.72 -6.56
CA ILE A 37 -2.94 5.96 -5.93
C ILE A 37 -3.19 6.27 -4.46
N PHE A 38 -2.47 5.56 -3.59
CA PHE A 38 -2.42 5.80 -2.16
C PHE A 38 -1.00 6.21 -1.78
N GLY A 39 -0.82 7.21 -0.92
CA GLY A 39 0.53 7.72 -0.60
C GLY A 39 0.53 8.81 0.46
N SER A 40 1.73 9.11 1.00
CA SER A 40 1.88 10.07 2.11
C SER A 40 1.78 11.51 1.62
N MET A 41 0.93 12.33 2.25
CA MET A 41 1.01 13.79 2.11
C MET A 41 2.22 14.40 2.84
N TYR A 42 2.86 13.68 3.76
CA TYR A 42 3.89 14.22 4.66
C TYR A 42 5.32 14.19 4.10
N CYS A 43 5.56 13.60 2.92
CA CYS A 43 6.83 13.75 2.21
C CYS A 43 6.90 15.13 1.53
N SER A 44 7.15 16.16 2.35
CA SER A 44 7.69 17.53 2.17
C SER A 44 7.67 18.29 0.82
N ARG A 45 7.14 17.77 -0.29
CA ARG A 45 7.17 18.38 -1.63
C ARG A 45 5.81 18.43 -2.35
N MET A 46 4.69 18.11 -1.68
CA MET A 46 3.47 17.71 -2.40
C MET A 46 2.13 18.27 -1.85
N SER A 47 2.07 19.52 -1.38
CA SER A 47 0.79 20.19 -1.09
C SER A 47 -0.16 20.34 -2.31
N GLU A 48 0.19 19.78 -3.48
CA GLU A 48 -0.50 19.98 -4.76
C GLU A 48 -0.95 18.69 -5.47
N ARG A 49 -0.64 17.48 -4.94
CA ARG A 49 -1.07 16.24 -5.61
C ARG A 49 -2.55 15.95 -5.38
N LYS A 50 -3.41 16.51 -6.24
CA LYS A 50 -4.83 16.12 -6.35
C LYS A 50 -4.94 14.65 -6.76
N GLY A 51 -5.85 13.92 -6.13
CA GLY A 51 -6.21 12.54 -6.51
C GLY A 51 -5.40 11.42 -5.84
N ILE A 52 -4.62 11.71 -4.80
CA ILE A 52 -3.96 10.69 -3.98
C ILE A 52 -4.78 10.43 -2.72
N CYS A 53 -5.08 9.17 -2.47
CA CYS A 53 -5.72 8.69 -1.25
C CYS A 53 -4.69 8.64 -0.11
N PRO A 54 -5.11 8.85 1.15
CA PRO A 54 -4.20 8.77 2.29
C PRO A 54 -3.55 7.39 2.42
N ILE A 55 -2.39 7.34 3.06
CA ILE A 55 -1.79 6.06 3.49
C ILE A 55 -2.75 5.35 4.43
N PHE A 56 -2.90 4.06 4.20
CA PHE A 56 -3.66 3.15 5.03
C PHE A 56 -2.82 1.99 5.56
N TRP A 57 -1.51 1.95 5.32
CA TRP A 57 -0.65 0.86 5.77
C TRP A 57 0.49 1.32 6.65
N HIS A 58 1.03 0.37 7.41
CA HIS A 58 2.31 0.48 8.08
C HIS A 58 3.08 -0.83 7.97
N SER A 59 4.39 -0.77 8.18
CA SER A 59 5.22 -1.97 8.22
C SER A 59 4.90 -2.78 9.47
N GLY A 60 4.75 -4.10 9.34
CA GLY A 60 4.78 -5.04 10.45
C GLY A 60 6.19 -5.42 10.91
N GLY A 61 7.22 -4.91 10.22
CA GLY A 61 8.62 -5.01 10.63
C GLY A 61 8.97 -4.00 11.72
N TYR A 62 10.09 -4.24 12.41
CA TYR A 62 10.55 -3.40 13.51
C TYR A 62 12.08 -3.44 13.63
N ILE A 63 12.65 -2.46 14.36
CA ILE A 63 14.05 -2.49 14.76
C ILE A 63 14.14 -2.90 16.23
N ARG A 64 15.05 -3.83 16.53
CA ARG A 64 15.43 -4.18 17.90
C ARG A 64 16.93 -4.36 17.96
N ASN A 65 17.60 -3.72 18.91
CA ASN A 65 19.05 -3.83 19.11
C ASN A 65 19.89 -3.54 17.83
N TYR A 66 19.53 -2.50 17.06
CA TYR A 66 20.17 -2.16 15.78
C TYR A 66 20.00 -3.20 14.65
N GLU A 67 19.21 -4.24 14.86
CA GLU A 67 18.84 -5.21 13.84
C GLU A 67 17.45 -4.87 13.28
N ALA A 68 17.33 -4.93 11.96
CA ALA A 68 16.07 -4.71 11.25
C ALA A 68 15.38 -6.05 10.98
N TYR A 69 14.13 -6.16 11.42
CA TYR A 69 13.24 -7.29 11.15
C TYR A 69 12.19 -6.83 10.15
N THR A 70 12.06 -7.55 9.04
CA THR A 70 11.01 -7.28 8.04
C THR A 70 9.74 -8.05 8.41
N GLY A 71 8.60 -7.49 8.04
CA GLY A 71 7.29 -8.12 8.24
C GLY A 71 6.31 -7.66 7.17
N GLU A 72 5.23 -8.42 7.05
CA GLU A 72 4.10 -8.06 6.19
C GLU A 72 3.60 -6.64 6.47
N TRP A 73 3.09 -6.01 5.43
CA TRP A 73 2.37 -4.76 5.54
C TRP A 73 1.06 -5.00 6.28
N GLN A 74 0.77 -4.12 7.23
CA GLN A 74 -0.46 -4.15 8.01
C GLN A 74 -1.34 -2.99 7.55
N ILE A 75 -2.57 -3.30 7.14
CA ILE A 75 -3.52 -2.32 6.60
C ILE A 75 -4.55 -1.87 7.65
N ASP A 76 -4.93 -0.61 7.58
CA ASP A 76 -5.97 0.04 8.36
C ASP A 76 -7.19 0.26 7.45
N VAL A 77 -8.17 -0.64 7.57
CA VAL A 77 -9.37 -0.67 6.71
C VAL A 77 -10.16 0.64 6.78
N ASP A 78 -10.16 1.31 7.93
CA ASP A 78 -10.92 2.55 8.11
C ASP A 78 -10.31 3.72 7.33
N LYS A 79 -9.01 3.68 7.02
CA LYS A 79 -8.32 4.67 6.19
C LYS A 79 -8.43 4.42 4.69
N ILE A 80 -8.90 3.25 4.27
CA ILE A 80 -9.24 2.98 2.88
C ILE A 80 -10.52 3.77 2.53
N PRO A 81 -10.58 4.49 1.39
CA PRO A 81 -11.79 5.16 0.94
C PRO A 81 -12.98 4.20 0.94
N GLU A 82 -14.13 4.67 1.41
CA GLU A 82 -15.33 3.83 1.65
C GLU A 82 -15.69 2.95 0.44
N LYS A 83 -15.60 3.49 -0.78
CA LYS A 83 -15.87 2.75 -2.03
C LYS A 83 -14.99 1.51 -2.25
N TYR A 84 -13.82 1.44 -1.63
CA TYR A 84 -12.85 0.36 -1.77
C TYR A 84 -12.72 -0.54 -0.54
N ARG A 85 -13.38 -0.22 0.59
CA ARG A 85 -13.27 -1.03 1.82
C ARG A 85 -13.75 -2.47 1.64
N LYS A 86 -14.72 -2.70 0.75
CA LYS A 86 -15.16 -4.07 0.38
C LYS A 86 -14.04 -4.93 -0.22
N TYR A 87 -12.96 -4.33 -0.71
CA TYR A 87 -11.80 -5.00 -1.27
C TYR A 87 -10.61 -5.07 -0.30
N ALA A 88 -10.78 -4.69 0.97
CA ALA A 88 -9.67 -4.59 1.91
C ALA A 88 -8.84 -5.88 2.01
N SER A 89 -9.48 -7.05 2.07
CA SER A 89 -8.78 -8.35 2.09
C SER A 89 -7.98 -8.60 0.81
N GLU A 90 -8.55 -8.31 -0.36
CA GLU A 90 -7.86 -8.50 -1.65
C GLU A 90 -6.72 -7.48 -1.82
N ILE A 91 -6.90 -6.24 -1.33
CA ILE A 91 -5.85 -5.21 -1.28
C ILE A 91 -4.67 -5.69 -0.41
N ASP A 92 -4.95 -6.25 0.77
CA ASP A 92 -3.93 -6.78 1.68
C ASP A 92 -3.10 -7.89 1.04
N GLU A 93 -3.78 -8.88 0.46
CA GLU A 93 -3.16 -10.01 -0.24
C GLU A 93 -2.30 -9.54 -1.42
N VAL A 94 -2.86 -8.69 -2.28
CA VAL A 94 -2.16 -8.16 -3.46
C VAL A 94 -0.95 -7.31 -3.06
N PHE A 95 -1.07 -6.49 -2.01
CA PHE A 95 0.01 -5.64 -1.57
C PHE A 95 1.17 -6.46 -0.99
N ASN A 96 0.88 -7.40 -0.08
CA ASN A 96 1.88 -8.26 0.53
C ASN A 96 2.50 -9.26 -0.46
N ALA A 97 1.78 -9.69 -1.50
CA ALA A 97 2.33 -10.56 -2.54
C ALA A 97 3.29 -9.84 -3.50
N ASN A 98 3.14 -8.53 -3.70
CA ASN A 98 3.86 -7.78 -4.74
C ASN A 98 4.91 -6.80 -4.19
N VAL A 99 4.82 -6.39 -2.94
CA VAL A 99 5.73 -5.40 -2.35
C VAL A 99 6.59 -6.08 -1.29
N PRO A 100 7.94 -5.99 -1.40
CA PRO A 100 8.83 -6.56 -0.41
C PRO A 100 8.47 -6.12 1.00
N TYR A 101 8.51 -7.07 1.94
CA TYR A 101 8.27 -6.80 3.35
C TYR A 101 9.23 -5.74 3.86
N GLY A 102 8.66 -4.67 4.38
CA GLY A 102 9.40 -3.53 4.86
C GLY A 102 9.79 -3.65 6.32
N CYS A 103 10.76 -2.82 6.69
CA CYS A 103 10.93 -2.31 8.04
C CYS A 103 10.97 -0.78 7.92
N CYS A 104 10.10 -0.06 8.63
CA CYS A 104 10.17 1.41 8.75
C CYS A 104 11.25 1.78 9.77
N GLY A 105 12.51 1.44 9.47
CA GLY A 105 13.60 1.48 10.43
C GLY A 105 14.53 2.69 10.32
N GLY A 106 14.44 3.48 9.25
CA GLY A 106 15.39 4.57 8.99
C GLY A 106 14.74 5.90 8.64
N CYS A 107 13.55 6.18 9.19
CA CYS A 107 13.00 7.53 9.19
C CYS A 107 13.73 8.36 10.24
N GLU A 108 14.91 8.89 9.89
CA GLU A 108 15.54 10.00 10.61
C GLU A 108 14.78 11.31 10.38
#